data_AF-A0A7C5CJB3-F1
#
_entry.id   AF-A0A7C5CJB3-F1
#
_cell.length_a   1.000
_cell.length_b   1.000
_cell.length_c   1.000
_cell.angle_alpha   90.00
_cell.angle_beta   90.00
_cell.angle_gamma   90.00
#
_symmetry.space_group_name_H-M   'P 1'
#
loop_
_entity.id
_entity.type
_entity.pdbx_description
1 polymer ?
#
loop_
_entity_poly.entity_id
_entity_poly.type
_entity_poly.pdbx_seq_one_letter_code
_entity_poly.pdbx_strand_id
1 'polypeptide(L)'
;KLGGAMVTISLAPLAVKYGSITGPAIPKIIQAGPAFILQEFGNLGTIFLGLPIALLLGLKREAIGAAVSICREPTLGIISERYGIDSPEGRGVLGTYLCGTVFGTVFFGLLGGLAVGTGLHPLALAMACGMGSASMMTAASGSLATAVPAMKDQILAYAATSNLLTGVTGMYMVLLIGLPLVNKLYTILQPKIQGEEK
;
A
#
# COMPACT_ATOMS: atom_id res chain seq x y z
N LYS A 1 1.33 5.20 -25.36
CA LYS A 1 2.80 5.21 -25.52
C LYS A 1 3.47 6.38 -24.81
N LEU A 2 3.05 7.64 -25.00
CA LEU A 2 3.59 8.78 -24.22
C LEU A 2 3.29 8.69 -22.70
N GLY A 3 2.08 8.27 -22.33
CA GLY A 3 1.65 8.23 -20.92
C GLY A 3 2.53 7.36 -20.01
N GLY A 4 2.88 6.14 -20.43
CA GLY A 4 3.76 5.26 -19.66
C GLY A 4 5.16 5.85 -19.45
N ALA A 5 5.74 6.42 -20.51
CA ALA A 5 7.04 7.09 -20.43
C ALA A 5 7.01 8.31 -19.49
N MET A 6 5.94 9.11 -19.53
CA MET A 6 5.77 10.25 -18.63
C MET A 6 5.64 9.80 -17.17
N VAL A 7 4.86 8.75 -16.89
CA VAL A 7 4.74 8.18 -15.54
C VAL A 7 6.10 7.73 -15.03
N THR A 8 6.87 6.97 -15.83
CA THR A 8 8.21 6.53 -15.43
C THR A 8 9.14 7.71 -15.13
N ILE A 9 9.15 8.75 -15.97
CA ILE A 9 9.96 9.96 -15.74
C ILE A 9 9.50 10.71 -14.48
N SER A 10 8.19 10.86 -14.27
CA SER A 10 7.64 11.51 -13.08
C SER A 10 7.93 10.76 -11.79
N LEU A 11 8.09 9.44 -11.84
CA LEU A 11 8.38 8.60 -10.69
C LEU A 11 9.89 8.46 -10.40
N ALA A 12 10.77 8.79 -11.35
CA ALA A 12 12.21 8.65 -11.17
C ALA A 12 12.76 9.41 -9.93
N PRO A 13 12.35 10.67 -9.65
CA PRO A 13 12.78 11.36 -8.43
C PRO A 13 12.34 10.64 -7.14
N LEU A 14 11.16 10.01 -7.17
CA LEU A 14 10.64 9.25 -6.04
C LEU A 14 11.44 7.96 -5.84
N ALA A 15 11.81 7.26 -6.92
CA ALA A 15 12.69 6.10 -6.86
C ALA A 15 14.05 6.46 -6.22
N VAL A 16 14.64 7.59 -6.58
CA VAL A 16 15.88 8.10 -5.97
C VAL A 16 15.69 8.45 -4.50
N LYS A 17 14.57 9.11 -4.16
CA LYS A 17 14.24 9.43 -2.76
C LYS A 17 14.12 8.15 -1.93
N TYR A 18 13.35 7.16 -2.39
CA TYR A 18 13.19 5.90 -1.66
C TYR A 18 14.51 5.13 -1.60
N GLY A 19 15.28 5.02 -2.68
CA GLY A 19 16.59 4.36 -2.67
C GLY A 19 17.58 4.98 -1.67
N SER A 20 17.63 6.31 -1.59
CA SER A 20 18.53 7.03 -0.69
C SER A 20 18.12 6.97 0.79
N ILE A 21 16.82 6.89 1.10
CA ILE A 21 16.36 6.75 2.50
C ILE A 21 16.31 5.30 2.98
N THR A 22 16.18 4.32 2.07
CA THR A 22 16.01 2.90 2.41
C THR A 22 17.25 2.31 3.08
N GLY A 23 18.44 2.50 2.50
CA GLY A 23 19.69 1.96 3.06
C GLY A 23 19.96 2.44 4.50
N PRO A 24 19.96 3.76 4.76
CA PRO A 24 20.15 4.31 6.10
C PRO A 24 19.02 3.99 7.09
N ALA A 25 17.83 3.60 6.62
CA ALA A 25 16.70 3.27 7.47
C ALA A 25 16.76 1.84 8.03
N ILE A 26 17.61 0.93 7.50
CA ILE A 26 17.70 -0.46 7.97
C ILE A 26 17.89 -0.57 9.50
N PRO A 27 18.81 0.17 10.14
CA PRO A 27 18.97 0.11 11.61
C PRO A 27 17.73 0.61 12.34
N LYS A 28 17.05 1.63 11.80
CA LYS A 28 15.79 2.14 12.34
C LYS A 28 14.65 1.13 12.18
N ILE A 29 14.60 0.35 11.10
CA ILE A 29 13.61 -0.72 10.93
C ILE A 29 13.80 -1.81 11.98
N ILE A 30 15.06 -2.18 12.25
CA ILE A 30 15.42 -3.16 13.29
C ILE A 30 15.05 -2.63 14.69
N GLN A 31 15.30 -1.33 14.95
CA GLN A 31 14.98 -0.70 16.23
C GLN A 31 13.49 -0.36 16.43
N ALA A 32 12.79 0.04 15.36
CA ALA A 32 11.36 0.34 15.37
C ALA A 32 10.52 -0.91 15.69
N GLY A 33 11.14 -2.08 15.60
CA GLY A 33 10.75 -3.29 16.32
C GLY A 33 9.77 -4.19 15.55
N PRO A 34 9.35 -5.30 16.18
CA PRO A 34 8.41 -6.28 15.61
C PRO A 34 7.09 -5.67 15.12
N ALA A 35 6.67 -4.54 15.70
CA ALA A 35 5.40 -3.87 15.37
C ALA A 35 5.32 -3.45 13.90
N PHE A 36 6.38 -2.88 13.32
CA PHE A 36 6.39 -2.46 11.92
C PHE A 36 6.39 -3.64 10.94
N ILE A 37 7.10 -4.71 11.29
CA ILE A 37 7.08 -5.94 10.48
C ILE A 37 5.67 -6.55 10.50
N LEU A 38 5.05 -6.65 11.67
CA LEU A 38 3.68 -7.15 11.83
C LEU A 38 2.65 -6.26 11.10
N GLN A 39 2.84 -4.94 11.11
CA GLN A 39 2.03 -4.00 10.34
C GLN A 39 2.08 -4.31 8.83
N GLU A 40 3.26 -4.58 8.29
CA GLU A 40 3.41 -4.97 6.89
C GLU A 40 2.82 -6.35 6.58
N PHE A 41 2.89 -7.31 7.50
CA PHE A 41 2.16 -8.57 7.34
C PHE A 41 0.64 -8.35 7.33
N GLY A 42 0.13 -7.42 8.14
CA GLY A 42 -1.26 -6.99 8.07
C GLY A 42 -1.63 -6.41 6.70
N ASN A 43 -0.73 -5.62 6.11
CA ASN A 43 -0.90 -5.09 4.75
C ASN A 43 -1.01 -6.19 3.70
N LEU A 44 -0.19 -7.24 3.78
CA LEU A 44 -0.29 -8.41 2.89
C LEU A 44 -1.64 -9.13 3.01
N GLY A 45 -2.32 -8.99 4.15
CA GLY A 45 -3.69 -9.45 4.35
C GLY A 45 -4.66 -8.95 3.27
N THR A 46 -4.42 -7.75 2.73
CA THR A 46 -5.24 -7.17 1.67
C THR A 46 -5.25 -8.00 0.39
N ILE A 47 -4.18 -8.76 0.10
CA ILE A 47 -4.10 -9.63 -1.08
C ILE A 47 -5.22 -10.68 -1.06
N PHE A 48 -5.52 -11.25 0.12
CA PHE A 48 -6.52 -12.32 0.26
C PHE A 48 -7.95 -11.84 0.01
N LEU A 49 -8.21 -10.54 0.06
CA LEU A 49 -9.50 -9.95 -0.26
C LEU A 49 -9.47 -9.29 -1.64
N GLY A 50 -8.45 -8.48 -1.92
CA GLY A 50 -8.31 -7.72 -3.15
C GLY A 50 -8.19 -8.60 -4.39
N LEU A 51 -7.41 -9.70 -4.32
CA LEU A 51 -7.20 -10.57 -5.47
C LEU A 51 -8.49 -11.31 -5.88
N PRO A 52 -9.23 -11.99 -4.98
CA PRO A 52 -10.52 -12.58 -5.34
C PRO A 52 -11.52 -11.56 -5.88
N ILE A 53 -11.61 -10.37 -5.27
CA ILE A 53 -12.54 -9.32 -5.72
C ILE A 53 -12.16 -8.85 -7.13
N ALA A 54 -10.88 -8.60 -7.41
CA ALA A 54 -10.42 -8.21 -8.72
C ALA A 54 -10.72 -9.28 -9.79
N LEU A 55 -10.51 -10.56 -9.46
CA LEU A 55 -10.85 -11.68 -10.34
C LEU A 55 -12.37 -11.78 -10.59
N LEU A 56 -13.20 -11.58 -9.57
CA LEU A 56 -14.67 -11.55 -9.72
C LEU A 56 -15.15 -10.39 -10.61
N LEU A 57 -14.42 -9.27 -10.61
CA LEU A 57 -14.67 -8.14 -11.51
C LEU A 57 -14.17 -8.38 -12.95
N GLY A 58 -13.63 -9.57 -13.25
CA GLY A 58 -13.16 -9.94 -14.59
C GLY A 58 -11.75 -9.49 -14.94
N LEU A 59 -10.99 -8.95 -13.96
CA LEU A 59 -9.58 -8.63 -14.19
C LEU A 59 -8.79 -9.93 -14.31
N LYS A 60 -7.81 -9.97 -15.22
CA LYS A 60 -6.91 -11.11 -15.40
C LYS A 60 -5.59 -10.81 -14.70
N ARG A 61 -4.49 -10.71 -15.45
CA ARG A 61 -3.17 -10.38 -14.90
C ARG A 61 -3.12 -8.98 -14.28
N GLU A 62 -4.02 -8.07 -14.68
CA GLU A 62 -4.21 -6.78 -14.02
C GLU A 62 -4.51 -6.94 -12.53
N ALA A 63 -5.19 -8.03 -12.12
CA ALA A 63 -5.50 -8.31 -10.72
C ALA A 63 -4.24 -8.49 -9.87
N ILE A 64 -3.15 -9.01 -10.44
CA ILE A 64 -1.87 -9.16 -9.74
C ILE A 64 -1.33 -7.79 -9.35
N GLY A 65 -1.19 -6.88 -10.33
CA GLY A 65 -0.70 -5.53 -10.06
C GLY A 65 -1.64 -4.70 -9.20
N ALA A 66 -2.94 -4.90 -9.36
CA ALA A 66 -3.97 -4.17 -8.62
C ALA A 66 -4.10 -4.61 -7.15
N ALA A 67 -3.80 -5.87 -6.82
CA ALA A 67 -4.05 -6.45 -5.50
C ALA A 67 -2.78 -6.79 -4.69
N VAL A 68 -1.58 -6.65 -5.26
CA VAL A 68 -0.32 -7.00 -4.57
C VAL A 68 -0.05 -6.20 -3.29
N SER A 69 -0.67 -5.03 -3.15
CA SER A 69 -0.53 -4.12 -1.99
C SER A 69 -1.58 -2.99 -2.09
N ILE A 70 -1.53 -2.01 -1.21
CA ILE A 70 -2.21 -0.70 -1.34
C ILE A 70 -1.63 0.19 -2.48
N CYS A 71 -0.79 -0.38 -3.35
CA CYS A 71 -0.22 0.23 -4.55
C CYS A 71 0.40 1.62 -4.34
N ARG A 72 1.30 1.76 -3.36
CA ARG A 72 2.11 2.99 -3.21
C ARG A 72 3.16 3.13 -4.30
N GLU A 73 3.83 4.27 -4.33
CA GLU A 73 4.90 4.58 -5.29
C GLU A 73 6.01 3.51 -5.35
N PRO A 74 6.47 2.92 -4.22
CA PRO A 74 7.42 1.80 -4.24
C PRO A 74 6.88 0.58 -4.99
N THR A 75 5.60 0.24 -4.80
CA THR A 75 4.95 -0.88 -5.48
C THR A 75 4.86 -0.63 -6.99
N LEU A 76 4.54 0.60 -7.38
CA LEU A 76 4.51 1.00 -8.79
C LEU A 76 5.89 0.83 -9.44
N GLY A 77 6.96 1.23 -8.75
CA GLY A 77 8.34 0.99 -9.19
C GLY A 77 8.66 -0.49 -9.35
N ILE A 78 8.38 -1.31 -8.33
CA ILE A 78 8.63 -2.76 -8.33
C ILE A 78 7.90 -3.45 -9.49
N ILE A 79 6.62 -3.15 -9.70
CA ILE A 79 5.82 -3.76 -10.76
C ILE A 79 6.30 -3.29 -12.14
N SER A 80 6.66 -2.01 -12.27
CA SER A 80 7.19 -1.46 -13.51
C SER A 80 8.53 -2.10 -13.89
N GLU A 81 9.40 -2.37 -12.92
CA GLU A 81 10.68 -3.04 -13.16
C GLU A 81 10.51 -4.52 -13.49
N ARG A 82 9.61 -5.21 -12.78
CA ARG A 82 9.43 -6.67 -12.92
C ARG A 82 8.60 -7.07 -14.14
N TYR A 83 7.56 -6.30 -14.46
CA TYR A 83 6.60 -6.65 -15.52
C TYR A 83 6.55 -5.62 -16.66
N GLY A 84 7.04 -4.39 -16.44
CA GLY A 84 6.89 -3.28 -17.37
C GLY A 84 5.62 -2.46 -17.09
N ILE A 85 5.71 -1.13 -17.18
CA ILE A 85 4.56 -0.23 -16.90
C ILE A 85 3.40 -0.43 -17.89
N ASP A 86 3.69 -0.84 -19.12
CA ASP A 86 2.70 -1.12 -20.16
C ASP A 86 2.12 -2.55 -20.12
N SER A 87 2.55 -3.38 -19.17
CA SER A 87 2.01 -4.74 -18.96
C SER A 87 0.62 -4.70 -18.32
N PRO A 88 -0.16 -5.79 -18.40
CA PRO A 88 -1.40 -5.93 -17.62
C PRO A 88 -1.21 -5.60 -16.14
N GLU A 89 -0.16 -6.11 -15.50
CA GLU A 89 0.18 -5.82 -14.10
C GLU A 89 0.48 -4.33 -13.88
N GLY A 90 1.26 -3.74 -14.79
CA GLY A 90 1.56 -2.31 -14.81
C GLY A 90 0.30 -1.45 -14.85
N ARG A 91 -0.67 -1.81 -15.70
CA ARG A 91 -1.98 -1.15 -15.77
C ARG A 91 -2.78 -1.33 -14.48
N GLY A 92 -2.77 -2.53 -13.91
CA GLY A 92 -3.44 -2.84 -12.65
C GLY A 92 -2.93 -1.99 -11.49
N VAL A 93 -1.61 -1.96 -11.28
CA VAL A 93 -0.99 -1.17 -10.21
C VAL A 93 -1.21 0.33 -10.41
N LEU A 94 -1.16 0.81 -11.65
CA LEU A 94 -1.38 2.22 -11.97
C LEU A 94 -2.84 2.62 -11.71
N GLY A 95 -3.79 1.77 -12.07
CA GLY A 95 -5.21 1.95 -11.78
C GLY A 95 -5.47 2.07 -10.28
N THR A 96 -4.97 1.11 -9.49
CA THR A 96 -5.12 1.15 -8.03
C THR A 96 -4.39 2.35 -7.42
N TYR A 97 -3.20 2.73 -7.89
CA TYR A 97 -2.49 3.91 -7.38
C TYR A 97 -3.28 5.20 -7.58
N LEU A 98 -3.81 5.42 -8.79
CA LEU A 98 -4.54 6.65 -9.12
C LEU A 98 -5.91 6.68 -8.43
N CYS A 99 -6.73 5.65 -8.64
CA CYS A 99 -8.06 5.57 -8.05
C CYS A 99 -7.98 5.46 -6.53
N GLY A 100 -7.06 4.65 -6.02
CA GLY A 100 -6.83 4.46 -4.60
C GLY A 100 -6.46 5.76 -3.93
N THR A 101 -5.54 6.56 -4.47
CA THR A 101 -5.17 7.85 -3.86
C THR A 101 -6.37 8.79 -3.71
N VAL A 102 -7.22 8.90 -4.74
CA VAL A 102 -8.38 9.79 -4.72
C VAL A 102 -9.47 9.27 -3.78
N PHE A 103 -9.99 8.07 -4.05
CA PHE A 103 -11.11 7.51 -3.27
C PHE A 103 -10.66 7.09 -1.88
N GLY A 104 -9.49 6.48 -1.78
CA GLY A 104 -8.91 6.03 -0.51
C GLY A 104 -8.70 7.17 0.47
N THR A 105 -8.35 8.39 0.02
CA THR A 105 -8.23 9.53 0.93
C THR A 105 -9.56 9.84 1.65
N VAL A 106 -10.69 9.75 0.93
CA VAL A 106 -12.03 9.94 1.51
C VAL A 106 -12.35 8.82 2.49
N PHE A 107 -12.13 7.56 2.08
CA PHE A 107 -12.39 6.40 2.95
C PHE A 107 -11.52 6.41 4.21
N PHE A 108 -10.22 6.70 4.08
CA PHE A 108 -9.28 6.77 5.19
C PHE A 108 -9.61 7.92 6.15
N GLY A 109 -10.04 9.07 5.64
CA GLY A 109 -10.54 10.17 6.48
C GLY A 109 -11.73 9.74 7.34
N LEU A 110 -12.76 9.15 6.72
CA LEU A 110 -13.95 8.66 7.43
C LEU A 110 -13.58 7.58 8.46
N LEU A 111 -12.80 6.58 8.04
CA LEU A 111 -12.36 5.50 8.92
C LEU A 111 -11.52 6.02 10.07
N GLY A 112 -10.64 7.02 9.86
CA GLY A 112 -9.82 7.61 10.91
C GLY A 112 -10.65 8.22 12.05
N GLY A 113 -11.74 8.91 11.73
CA GLY A 113 -12.66 9.45 12.75
C GLY A 113 -13.48 8.37 13.46
N LEU A 114 -13.93 7.34 12.71
CA LEU A 114 -14.73 6.24 13.24
C LEU A 114 -13.89 5.20 14.01
N ALA A 115 -12.59 5.15 13.79
CA ALA A 115 -11.68 4.14 14.32
C ALA A 115 -11.67 4.10 15.86
N VAL A 116 -11.96 5.22 16.53
CA VAL A 116 -12.08 5.27 18.00
C VAL A 116 -13.13 4.29 18.52
N GLY A 117 -14.20 4.05 17.74
CA GLY A 117 -15.26 3.09 18.09
C GLY A 117 -14.80 1.62 18.14
N THR A 118 -13.61 1.30 17.65
CA THR A 118 -13.04 -0.07 17.74
C THR A 118 -12.54 -0.43 19.14
N GLY A 119 -12.38 0.56 20.03
CA GLY A 119 -11.79 0.37 21.36
C GLY A 119 -10.26 0.16 21.37
N LEU A 120 -9.61 0.21 20.20
CA LEU A 120 -8.15 0.11 20.09
C LEU A 120 -7.47 1.39 20.57
N HIS A 121 -6.23 1.25 21.04
CA HIS A 121 -5.45 2.38 21.54
C HIS A 121 -5.21 3.43 20.43
N PRO A 122 -5.40 4.74 20.69
CA PRO A 122 -5.29 5.79 19.67
C PRO A 122 -3.95 5.82 18.93
N LEU A 123 -2.83 5.48 19.59
CA LEU A 123 -1.52 5.40 18.91
C LEU A 123 -1.41 4.21 17.96
N ALA A 124 -2.09 3.09 18.23
CA ALA A 124 -2.14 1.97 17.29
C ALA A 124 -2.98 2.34 16.06
N LEU A 125 -4.08 3.08 16.28
CA LEU A 125 -4.88 3.64 15.19
C LEU A 125 -4.09 4.68 14.39
N ALA A 126 -3.28 5.51 15.05
CA ALA A 126 -2.39 6.46 14.39
C ALA A 126 -1.35 5.75 13.51
N MET A 127 -0.79 4.64 13.98
CA MET A 127 0.11 3.80 13.20
C MET A 127 -0.60 3.25 11.95
N ALA A 128 -1.85 2.80 12.08
CA ALA A 128 -2.67 2.36 10.96
C ALA A 128 -2.99 3.50 9.97
N CYS A 129 -3.21 4.73 10.45
CA CYS A 129 -3.34 5.91 9.59
C CYS A 129 -2.08 6.16 8.76
N GLY A 130 -0.90 5.72 9.20
CA GLY A 130 0.32 5.78 8.42
C GLY A 130 0.31 4.94 7.14
N MET A 131 -0.61 3.98 7.02
CA MET A 131 -0.74 3.15 5.82
C MET A 131 -1.31 3.97 4.65
N GLY A 132 -0.79 3.75 3.44
CA GLY A 132 -1.27 4.41 2.23
C GLY A 132 -0.48 5.66 1.82
N SER A 133 -1.05 6.51 0.98
CA SER A 133 -0.39 7.71 0.48
C SER A 133 -0.30 8.81 1.55
N ALA A 134 0.53 9.83 1.32
CA ALA A 134 0.60 10.97 2.22
C ALA A 134 -0.75 11.69 2.40
N SER A 135 -1.58 11.71 1.35
CA SER A 135 -2.94 12.28 1.41
C SER A 135 -3.86 11.43 2.28
N MET A 136 -3.85 10.10 2.12
CA MET A 136 -4.62 9.18 2.96
C MET A 136 -4.23 9.30 4.43
N MET A 137 -2.92 9.34 4.71
CA MET A 137 -2.40 9.50 6.05
C MET A 137 -2.85 10.82 6.68
N THR A 138 -2.73 11.92 5.95
CA THR A 138 -3.10 13.25 6.45
C THR A 138 -4.60 13.30 6.77
N ALA A 139 -5.44 12.77 5.88
CA ALA A 139 -6.89 12.73 6.09
C ALA A 139 -7.29 11.85 7.28
N ALA A 140 -6.75 10.63 7.38
CA ALA A 140 -7.06 9.70 8.47
C ALA A 140 -6.57 10.22 9.83
N SER A 141 -5.30 10.62 9.90
CA SER A 141 -4.70 11.09 11.14
C SER A 141 -5.30 12.41 11.62
N GLY A 142 -5.67 13.32 10.71
CA GLY A 142 -6.39 14.55 11.06
C GLY A 142 -7.78 14.27 11.64
N SER A 143 -8.50 13.30 11.06
CA SER A 143 -9.81 12.88 11.55
C SER A 143 -9.71 12.20 12.92
N LEU A 144 -8.73 11.30 13.09
CA LEU A 144 -8.45 10.64 14.37
C LEU A 144 -8.01 11.62 15.45
N ALA A 145 -7.15 12.58 15.11
CA ALA A 145 -6.68 13.62 16.04
C ALA A 145 -7.80 14.57 16.47
N THR A 146 -8.83 14.75 15.63
CA THR A 146 -10.05 15.49 16.00
C THR A 146 -10.93 14.67 16.94
N ALA A 147 -11.02 13.36 16.72
CA ALA A 147 -11.77 12.44 17.59
C ALA A 147 -11.09 12.20 18.95
N VAL A 148 -9.76 12.32 19.02
CA VAL A 148 -8.97 12.19 20.27
C VAL A 148 -8.05 13.39 20.46
N PRO A 149 -8.59 14.58 20.82
CA PRO A 149 -7.80 15.82 20.90
C PRO A 149 -6.65 15.76 21.90
N ALA A 150 -6.80 14.99 22.97
CA ALA A 150 -5.80 14.85 24.03
C ALA A 150 -4.46 14.25 23.55
N MET A 151 -4.47 13.49 22.45
CA MET A 151 -3.28 12.84 21.89
C MET A 151 -2.94 13.36 20.48
N LYS A 152 -3.50 14.51 20.07
CA LYS A 152 -3.40 15.05 18.71
C LYS A 152 -1.97 15.05 18.16
N ASP A 153 -1.02 15.66 18.86
CA ASP A 153 0.35 15.79 18.35
C ASP A 153 1.05 14.44 18.26
N GLN A 154 0.77 13.53 19.19
CA GLN A 154 1.30 12.16 19.17
C GLN A 154 0.71 11.36 18.00
N ILE A 155 -0.59 11.48 17.74
CA ILE A 155 -1.27 10.82 16.62
C ILE A 155 -0.64 11.25 15.29
N LEU A 156 -0.48 12.56 15.07
CA LEU A 156 0.11 13.07 13.84
C LEU A 156 1.57 12.62 13.69
N ALA A 157 2.35 12.64 14.77
CA ALA A 157 3.74 12.20 14.76
C ALA A 157 3.89 10.69 14.47
N TYR A 158 3.05 9.86 15.10
CA TYR A 158 3.06 8.41 14.89
C TYR A 158 2.58 8.06 13.48
N ALA A 159 1.54 8.71 12.96
CA ALA A 159 1.07 8.51 11.60
C ALA A 159 2.13 8.89 10.55
N ALA A 160 2.79 10.04 10.71
CA ALA A 160 3.87 10.48 9.81
C ALA A 160 5.07 9.53 9.84
N THR A 161 5.49 9.12 11.05
CA THR A 161 6.57 8.15 11.22
C THR A 161 6.20 6.81 10.59
N SER A 162 4.97 6.35 10.80
CA SER A 162 4.47 5.11 10.21
C SER A 162 4.43 5.16 8.69
N ASN A 163 3.99 6.28 8.10
CA ASN A 163 3.96 6.42 6.65
C ASN A 163 5.35 6.38 6.03
N LEU A 164 6.34 7.03 6.67
CA LEU A 164 7.72 7.02 6.24
C LEU A 164 8.32 5.62 6.31
N LEU A 165 8.16 4.94 7.45
CA LEU A 165 8.71 3.59 7.64
C LEU A 165 8.03 2.58 6.72
N THR A 166 6.70 2.63 6.59
CA THR A 166 5.91 1.77 5.67
C THR A 166 6.35 1.92 4.22
N GLY A 167 6.74 3.14 3.80
CA GLY A 167 7.26 3.36 2.46
C GLY A 167 8.52 2.54 2.16
N VAL A 168 9.33 2.26 3.19
CA VAL A 168 10.56 1.47 3.09
C VAL A 168 10.29 0.00 3.39
N THR A 169 9.68 -0.32 4.52
CA THR A 169 9.40 -1.72 4.95
C THR A 169 8.44 -2.42 4.00
N GLY A 170 7.41 -1.71 3.52
CA GLY A 170 6.45 -2.24 2.57
C GLY A 170 7.06 -2.54 1.20
N MET A 171 8.10 -1.81 0.78
CA MET A 171 8.84 -2.13 -0.45
C MET A 171 9.44 -3.54 -0.36
N TYR A 172 10.18 -3.83 0.73
CA TYR A 172 10.77 -5.15 0.95
C TYR A 172 9.71 -6.23 1.14
N MET A 173 8.65 -5.94 1.88
CA MET A 173 7.56 -6.89 2.10
C MET A 173 6.88 -7.28 0.78
N VAL A 174 6.60 -6.31 -0.08
CA VAL A 174 6.04 -6.56 -1.42
C VAL A 174 7.01 -7.35 -2.29
N LEU A 175 8.29 -6.95 -2.33
CA LEU A 175 9.27 -7.59 -3.20
C LEU A 175 9.53 -9.05 -2.81
N LEU A 176 9.72 -9.30 -1.51
CA LEU A 176 10.16 -10.60 -0.99
C LEU A 176 9.00 -11.57 -0.74
N ILE A 177 7.84 -11.06 -0.31
CA ILE A 177 6.72 -11.90 0.13
C ILE A 177 5.47 -11.64 -0.70
N GLY A 178 5.06 -10.38 -0.86
CA GLY A 178 3.80 -10.02 -1.53
C GLY A 178 3.72 -10.48 -2.98
N LEU A 179 4.79 -10.27 -3.76
CA LEU A 179 4.87 -10.67 -5.15
C LEU A 179 4.80 -12.19 -5.34
N PRO A 180 5.66 -13.00 -4.69
CA PRO A 180 5.52 -14.47 -4.75
C PRO A 180 4.15 -14.95 -4.31
N LEU A 181 3.58 -14.36 -3.26
CA LEU A 181 2.28 -14.72 -2.70
C LEU A 181 1.14 -14.45 -3.68
N VAL A 182 1.05 -13.23 -4.22
CA VAL A 182 -0.04 -12.85 -5.13
C VAL A 182 0.00 -13.68 -6.42
N ASN A 183 1.19 -13.97 -6.95
CA ASN A 183 1.32 -14.81 -8.14
C ASN A 183 0.85 -16.25 -7.85
N LYS A 184 1.27 -16.82 -6.71
CA LYS A 184 0.83 -18.16 -6.29
C LYS A 184 -0.68 -18.22 -6.09
N LEU A 185 -1.26 -17.23 -5.41
CA LEU A 185 -2.71 -17.17 -5.19
C LEU A 185 -3.46 -16.98 -6.52
N TYR A 186 -2.94 -16.17 -7.44
CA TYR A 186 -3.53 -15.98 -8.77
C TYR A 186 -3.62 -17.29 -9.53
N THR A 187 -2.53 -18.07 -9.61
CA THR A 187 -2.53 -19.37 -10.29
C THR A 187 -3.54 -20.36 -9.69
N ILE A 188 -3.84 -20.25 -8.39
CA ILE A 188 -4.82 -21.12 -7.71
C ILE A 188 -6.26 -20.62 -7.90
N LEU A 189 -6.48 -19.31 -7.84
CA LEU A 189 -7.81 -18.70 -7.79
C LEU A 189 -8.36 -18.38 -9.18
N GLN A 190 -7.53 -17.96 -10.12
CA GLN A 190 -7.98 -17.58 -11.46
C GLN A 190 -8.74 -18.73 -12.16
N PRO A 191 -8.22 -19.97 -12.22
CA PRO A 191 -8.92 -21.06 -12.90
C PRO A 191 -10.25 -21.42 -12.23
N LYS A 192 -10.33 -21.23 -10.90
CA LYS A 192 -11.53 -21.54 -10.12
C LYS A 192 -12.64 -20.49 -10.29
N ILE A 193 -12.27 -19.23 -10.47
CA ILE A 193 -13.22 -18.10 -10.54
C ILE A 193 -13.64 -17.83 -11.98
N GLN A 194 -12.70 -17.85 -12.92
CA GLN A 194 -12.93 -17.44 -14.31
C GLN A 194 -12.86 -18.61 -15.31
N GLY A 195 -12.51 -19.82 -14.86
CA GLY A 195 -12.25 -20.98 -15.73
C GLY A 195 -10.80 -21.02 -16.23
N GLU A 196 -10.39 -22.17 -16.80
CA GLU A 196 -9.09 -22.30 -17.45
C GLU A 196 -9.00 -21.32 -18.63
N GLU A 197 -7.90 -20.55 -18.69
CA GLU A 197 -7.54 -19.81 -19.89
C GLU A 197 -7.28 -20.83 -21.01
N LYS A 198 -8.20 -20.90 -21.97
CA LYS A 198 -7.95 -21.54 -23.28
C LYS A 198 -7.02 -20.68 -24.12
#